data_AF-A0A538GQJ1-F1
#
_entry.id   AF-A0A538GQJ1-F1
#
_cell.length_a   1.000
_cell.length_b   1.000
_cell.length_c   1.000
_cell.angle_alpha   90.00
_cell.angle_beta   90.00
_cell.angle_gamma   90.00
#
_symmetry.space_group_name_H-M   'P 1'
#
loop_
_entity.id
_entity.type
_entity.pdbx_description
1 polymer ?
#
loop_
_entity_poly.entity_id
_entity_poly.type
_entity_poly.pdbx_seq_one_letter_code
_entity_poly.pdbx_strand_id
1 'polypeptide(L)'
;VVFHNRSINNRAFGILNFSGGDGTRIRANRVFGNPTGISIQTSTDVTVARNHAFGNTLDLQWDGLGTNTFRNNHCDTSSPPGLCH
;
A
#
# COMPACT_ATOMS: atom_id res chain seq x y z
N VAL A 1 9.53 7.99 4.83
CA VAL A 1 9.84 6.60 4.39
C VAL A 1 9.24 5.65 5.41
N VAL A 2 8.57 4.59 4.97
CA VAL A 2 7.93 3.56 5.82
C VAL A 2 8.50 2.19 5.44
N PHE A 3 9.27 1.57 6.32
CA PHE A 3 9.98 0.33 5.99
C PHE A 3 10.13 -0.61 7.19
N HIS A 4 10.13 -1.92 6.93
CA HIS A 4 10.27 -2.98 7.93
C HIS A 4 9.25 -2.94 9.08
N ASN A 5 8.05 -2.44 8.82
CA ASN A 5 6.95 -2.46 9.78
C ASN A 5 6.11 -3.73 9.64
N ARG A 6 5.44 -4.11 10.73
CA ARG A 6 4.37 -5.10 10.75
C ARG A 6 3.07 -4.39 11.11
N SER A 7 2.12 -4.38 10.18
CA SER A 7 0.81 -3.78 10.40
C SER A 7 -0.29 -4.84 10.32
N ILE A 8 -0.99 -5.05 11.43
CA ILE A 8 -1.78 -6.26 11.68
C ILE A 8 -3.11 -5.89 12.32
N ASN A 9 -4.21 -6.41 11.79
CA ASN A 9 -5.54 -6.35 12.40
C ASN A 9 -5.98 -4.93 12.80
N ASN A 10 -5.62 -3.93 12.01
CA ASN A 10 -6.14 -2.57 12.22
C ASN A 10 -7.59 -2.49 11.73
N ARG A 11 -8.38 -1.61 12.34
CA ARG A 11 -9.81 -1.43 12.03
C ARG A 11 -10.11 -0.85 10.64
N ALA A 12 -9.11 -0.38 9.89
CA ALA A 12 -9.30 0.26 8.59
C ALA A 12 -8.10 0.00 7.67
N PHE A 13 -7.01 0.74 7.85
CA PHE A 13 -5.83 0.66 7.00
C PHE A 13 -4.66 0.02 7.74
N GLY A 14 -3.90 -0.84 7.05
CA GLY A 14 -2.60 -1.29 7.54
C GLY A 14 -1.57 -0.18 7.44
N ILE A 15 -1.44 0.42 6.26
CA ILE A 15 -0.63 1.61 5.99
C ILE A 15 -1.44 2.56 5.13
N LEU A 16 -1.57 3.82 5.56
CA LEU A 16 -2.21 4.88 4.80
C LEU A 16 -1.19 5.96 4.48
N ASN A 17 -0.96 6.22 3.19
CA ASN A 17 -0.29 7.41 2.71
C ASN A 17 -1.37 8.38 2.22
N PHE A 18 -1.55 9.47 2.96
CA PHE A 18 -2.61 10.44 2.72
C PHE A 18 -2.04 11.79 2.31
N SER A 19 -2.92 12.70 1.87
CA SER A 19 -2.66 14.08 1.43
C SER A 19 -1.36 14.70 1.96
N GLY A 20 -0.49 15.11 1.04
CA GLY A 20 0.82 15.69 1.35
C GLY A 20 1.93 14.66 1.62
N GLY A 21 1.64 13.36 1.47
CA GLY A 21 2.60 12.27 1.61
C GLY A 21 3.48 12.01 0.37
N ASP A 22 3.75 13.04 -0.43
CA ASP A 22 4.44 12.93 -1.71
C ASP A 22 5.88 12.41 -1.56
N GLY A 23 6.39 11.71 -2.57
CA GLY A 23 7.76 11.17 -2.57
C GLY A 23 8.01 10.05 -1.54
N THR A 24 6.96 9.59 -0.84
CA THR A 24 7.11 8.57 0.20
C THR A 24 7.53 7.23 -0.39
N ARG A 25 8.47 6.56 0.28
CA ARG A 25 8.88 5.19 -0.04
C ARG A 25 8.32 4.25 1.00
N ILE A 26 7.43 3.35 0.60
CA ILE A 26 6.80 2.31 1.41
C ILE A 26 7.34 0.97 0.95
N ARG A 27 8.27 0.38 1.71
CA ARG A 27 9.01 -0.80 1.23
C ARG A 27 9.25 -1.84 2.31
N ALA A 28 9.23 -3.12 1.93
CA ALA A 28 9.56 -4.23 2.83
C ALA A 28 8.75 -4.25 4.13
N ASN A 29 7.48 -3.85 4.06
CA ASN A 29 6.53 -3.99 5.17
C ASN A 29 5.75 -5.30 5.04
N ARG A 30 5.29 -5.83 6.18
CA ARG A 30 4.37 -6.97 6.24
C ARG A 30 3.02 -6.49 6.75
N VAL A 31 1.99 -6.59 5.92
CA VAL A 31 0.68 -5.99 6.14
C VAL A 31 -0.40 -7.05 5.89
N PHE A 32 -1.15 -7.43 6.93
CA PHE A 32 -2.15 -8.51 6.83
C PHE A 32 -3.28 -8.35 7.84
N GLY A 33 -4.45 -8.92 7.53
CA GLY A 33 -5.61 -8.90 8.42
C GLY A 33 -6.28 -7.52 8.57
N ASN A 34 -6.03 -6.58 7.65
CA ASN A 34 -6.66 -5.26 7.65
C ASN A 34 -7.79 -5.22 6.61
N PRO A 35 -8.82 -4.36 6.76
CA PRO A 35 -9.77 -4.10 5.68
C PRO A 35 -9.07 -3.62 4.40
N THR A 36 -8.15 -2.65 4.51
CA THR A 36 -7.25 -2.27 3.43
C THR A 36 -5.80 -2.41 3.87
N GLY A 37 -4.97 -3.11 3.11
CA GLY A 37 -3.56 -3.32 3.42
C GLY A 37 -2.76 -2.02 3.32
N ILE A 38 -2.42 -1.61 2.10
CA ILE A 38 -1.70 -0.36 1.83
C ILE A 38 -2.56 0.52 0.93
N SER A 39 -2.86 1.74 1.36
CA SER A 39 -3.68 2.71 0.64
C SER A 39 -2.90 3.98 0.33
N ILE A 40 -2.87 4.36 -0.95
CA ILE A 40 -2.30 5.61 -1.44
C ILE A 40 -3.43 6.53 -1.87
N GLN A 41 -3.51 7.70 -1.23
CA GLN A 41 -4.57 8.68 -1.45
C GLN A 41 -3.99 10.09 -1.59
N THR A 42 -4.39 10.79 -2.65
CA THR A 42 -4.09 12.21 -2.91
C THR A 42 -2.60 12.52 -2.74
N SER A 43 -1.75 11.68 -3.35
CA SER A 43 -0.29 11.76 -3.26
C SER A 43 0.35 11.44 -4.62
N THR A 44 1.55 11.99 -4.87
CA THR A 44 2.36 11.71 -6.07
C THR A 44 3.77 11.25 -5.69
N ASP A 45 4.48 10.62 -6.63
CA ASP A 45 5.84 10.11 -6.48
C ASP A 45 6.02 9.09 -5.34
N VAL A 46 4.92 8.44 -4.93
CA VAL A 46 4.98 7.38 -3.92
C VAL A 46 5.48 6.10 -4.56
N THR A 47 6.44 5.44 -3.91
CA THR A 47 6.92 4.12 -4.31
C THR A 47 6.47 3.07 -3.29
N VAL A 48 5.56 2.19 -3.70
CA VAL A 48 5.12 1.01 -2.94
C VAL A 48 5.83 -0.21 -3.52
N ALA A 49 6.84 -0.73 -2.83
CA ALA A 49 7.64 -1.80 -3.40
C ALA A 49 8.15 -2.85 -2.41
N ARG A 50 8.09 -4.12 -2.81
CA ARG A 50 8.57 -5.25 -2.00
C ARG A 50 7.83 -5.38 -0.67
N ASN A 51 6.56 -4.99 -0.62
CA ASN A 51 5.72 -5.24 0.55
C ASN A 51 5.05 -6.61 0.43
N HIS A 52 4.85 -7.25 1.57
CA HIS A 52 3.98 -8.41 1.69
C HIS A 52 2.65 -7.92 2.24
N ALA A 53 1.78 -7.45 1.35
CA ALA A 53 0.41 -7.03 1.64
C ALA A 53 -0.51 -8.15 1.16
N PHE A 54 -0.69 -9.22 1.94
CA PHE A 54 -1.48 -10.38 1.53
C PHE A 54 -2.36 -10.82 2.70
N GLY A 55 -3.60 -11.23 2.40
CA GLY A 55 -4.57 -11.61 3.41
C GLY A 55 -5.25 -10.41 4.08
N ASN A 56 -5.36 -9.29 3.37
CA ASN A 56 -6.27 -8.19 3.71
C ASN A 56 -7.57 -8.35 2.89
N THR A 57 -8.64 -7.63 3.22
CA THR A 57 -9.85 -7.65 2.37
C THR A 57 -9.57 -6.99 1.01
N LEU A 58 -8.78 -5.91 1.02
CA LEU A 58 -8.18 -5.30 -0.16
C LEU A 58 -6.69 -5.07 0.12
N ASP A 59 -5.79 -5.70 -0.61
CA ASP A 59 -4.37 -5.65 -0.26
C ASP A 59 -3.72 -4.31 -0.63
N LEU A 60 -3.91 -3.85 -1.86
CA LEU A 60 -3.39 -2.58 -2.35
C LEU A 60 -4.51 -1.69 -2.89
N GLN A 61 -4.50 -0.42 -2.48
CA GLN A 61 -5.41 0.59 -2.99
C GLN A 61 -4.64 1.82 -3.47
N TRP A 62 -5.06 2.35 -4.61
CA TRP A 62 -4.69 3.66 -5.10
C TRP A 62 -5.93 4.37 -5.65
N ASP A 63 -6.11 5.64 -5.29
CA ASP A 63 -7.21 6.48 -5.74
C ASP A 63 -7.06 7.01 -7.19
N GLY A 64 -5.96 6.67 -7.86
CA GLY A 64 -5.68 7.08 -9.24
C GLY A 64 -5.14 8.50 -9.37
N LEU A 65 -4.92 9.22 -8.26
CA LEU A 65 -4.34 10.56 -8.27
C LEU A 65 -2.81 10.52 -8.18
N GLY A 66 -2.16 11.49 -8.82
CA GLY A 66 -0.70 11.58 -8.88
C GLY A 66 -0.07 10.52 -9.79
N THR A 67 1.25 10.45 -9.82
CA THR A 67 1.99 9.37 -10.49
C THR A 67 2.68 8.53 -9.43
N ASN A 68 2.19 7.31 -9.22
CA ASN A 68 2.70 6.42 -8.16
C ASN A 68 3.21 5.11 -8.76
N THR A 69 4.23 4.53 -8.12
CA THR A 69 4.87 3.28 -8.58
C THR A 69 4.56 2.14 -7.63
N PHE A 70 4.01 1.05 -8.18
CA PHE A 70 3.80 -0.22 -7.50
C PHE A 70 4.68 -1.27 -8.17
N ARG A 71 5.53 -1.98 -7.41
CA ARG A 71 6.43 -3.00 -7.96
C ARG A 71 6.90 -4.05 -6.96
N ASN A 72 7.06 -5.27 -7.42
CA ASN A 72 7.43 -6.45 -6.67
C ASN A 72 6.68 -6.59 -5.34
N ASN A 73 5.38 -6.27 -5.27
CA ASN A 73 4.59 -6.47 -4.06
C ASN A 73 3.95 -7.86 -4.08
N HIS A 74 3.99 -8.57 -2.96
CA HIS A 74 3.23 -9.79 -2.79
C HIS A 74 1.85 -9.42 -2.24
N CYS A 75 0.84 -9.54 -3.10
CA CYS A 75 -0.58 -9.33 -2.81
C CYS A 75 -1.47 -10.17 -3.73
N ASP A 76 -2.74 -10.31 -3.36
CA ASP A 76 -3.76 -11.04 -4.13
C ASP A 76 -4.74 -10.06 -4.78
N THR A 77 -5.15 -9.02 -4.05
CA THR A 77 -6.19 -8.08 -4.49
C THR A 77 -5.67 -6.67 -4.64
N SER A 78 -6.11 -5.96 -5.68
CA SER A 78 -5.82 -4.53 -5.79
C SER A 78 -6.95 -3.73 -6.42
N SER A 79 -7.03 -2.45 -6.04
CA SER A 79 -7.92 -1.47 -6.65
C SER A 79 -7.12 -0.19 -6.96
N PRO A 80 -6.93 0.16 -8.24
CA PRO A 80 -7.33 -0.58 -9.44
C PRO A 80 -6.65 -1.96 -9.53
N PRO A 81 -7.16 -2.89 -10.38
CA PRO A 81 -6.45 -4.11 -10.71
C PRO A 81 -5.07 -3.82 -11.30
N GLY A 82 -4.10 -4.73 -11.07
CA GLY A 82 -2.75 -4.60 -11.63
C GLY A 82 -1.76 -3.81 -10.77
N LEU A 83 -1.97 -3.73 -9.45
CA LEU A 83 -0.94 -3.19 -8.54
C LEU A 83 -0.05 -4.28 -7.92
N CYS A 84 -0.43 -5.56 -8.06
CA CYS A 84 0.25 -6.73 -7.50
C CYS A 84 1.41 -7.27 -8.33
N HIS A 85 2.13 -6.39 -9.00
CA HIS A 85 3.35 -6.71 -9.74
C HIS A 85 4.58 -6.39 -8.90
#